data_AF-A0A6G2D163-F1
#
_entry.id   AF-A0A6G2D163-F1
#
_cell.length_a   1.000
_cell.length_b   1.000
_cell.length_c   1.000
_cell.angle_alpha   90.00
_cell.angle_beta   90.00
_cell.angle_gamma   90.00
#
_symmetry.space_group_name_H-M   'P 1'
#
loop_
_entity.id
_entity.type
_entity.pdbx_description
1 polymer ?
#
loop_
_entity_poly.entity_id
_entity_poly.type
_entity_poly.pdbx_seq_one_letter_code
_entity_poly.pdbx_strand_id
1 'polypeptide(L)'
;MYLFGESDHYLWLPRGLLYPLQDKFKQVSVEDRRKVQRSISVEFKGELTFEQELALSDMTSKENGLLHAETGFGKTVLGAALISERKTKTIILVHNKQLLDQWLDRLNCFLTFEEEEAIRYTASGREKVIGYVGQYGGTKKWLSKLVDVVMIQSLFKLENSQSLLDEYEMMIVDECHHVSALMFEKVVAQFRGKYLYGLTATPERKNGHEPIVFQRIGEILHTADKRETDFKRQLQLRFTSFGHLEIEKTKASNFIQLSDWIATDSVRNQMILKDILAQVAEGRNILVLVNRIQQIDVFEKLLKEKEVDDCYIISGKTKVRERTSLLETLEQLDKGFVLLSTGKYIGEGFDLPQLDTLILAAPFSWKNNLIQYAGWIHRNYKDKSLVRIFDYVDIHVPYLEKMFQKRQVAYRKMDYRAIEGEEKQFVYVDSRYEKVLREDLAGERQECLLILPYVHQTKLMNFLKEFRISQIEICIPETVANKAWLDQLKSQKIKVSFTQSKIVTPILLVNKTIVWYGAMPLLGKVDEMTILRLESASIVSELVAGLR
;
A
#
# COMPACT_ATOMS: atom_id res chain seq x y z
N MET A 1 -3.41 24.62 -0.38
CA MET A 1 -4.32 24.98 0.72
C MET A 1 -3.48 25.52 1.85
N TYR A 2 -3.72 26.75 2.29
CA TYR A 2 -2.97 27.34 3.40
C TYR A 2 -3.74 27.06 4.69
N LEU A 3 -3.10 26.39 5.65
CA LEU A 3 -3.66 26.19 6.98
C LEU A 3 -3.19 27.36 7.84
N PHE A 4 -4.00 28.40 7.98
CA PHE A 4 -3.80 29.46 8.96
C PHE A 4 -5.14 30.05 9.38
N GLY A 5 -5.18 30.64 10.56
CA GLY A 5 -6.21 31.60 10.94
C GLY A 5 -5.59 32.99 11.04
N GLU A 6 -6.38 34.03 10.85
CA GLU A 6 -5.92 35.42 10.97
C GLU A 6 -6.98 36.25 11.70
N SER A 7 -6.51 37.22 12.46
CA SER A 7 -7.27 38.32 13.03
C SER A 7 -6.42 39.59 12.91
N ASP A 8 -6.98 40.74 13.25
CA ASP A 8 -6.29 42.04 13.21
C ASP A 8 -4.99 42.09 14.04
N HIS A 9 -4.81 41.15 14.97
CA HIS A 9 -3.67 41.11 15.90
C HIS A 9 -2.87 39.82 15.87
N TYR A 10 -3.43 38.71 15.37
CA TYR A 10 -2.80 37.40 15.47
C TYR A 10 -2.91 36.60 14.17
N LEU A 11 -1.80 35.99 13.79
CA LEU A 11 -1.73 34.94 12.78
C LEU A 11 -1.56 33.60 13.50
N TRP A 12 -2.54 32.70 13.34
CA TRP A 12 -2.48 31.34 13.88
C TRP A 12 -1.92 30.39 12.82
N LEU A 13 -0.75 29.82 13.10
CA LEU A 13 -0.08 28.87 12.24
C LEU A 13 -0.07 27.47 12.87
N PRO A 14 -0.12 26.40 12.06
CA PRO A 14 0.06 25.03 12.51
C PRO A 14 1.41 24.83 13.21
N ARG A 15 1.40 24.11 14.33
CA ARG A 15 2.60 23.92 15.19
C ARG A 15 3.76 23.19 14.51
N GLY A 16 3.50 22.34 13.52
CA GLY A 16 4.57 21.66 12.76
C GLY A 16 5.43 22.62 11.95
N LEU A 17 5.01 23.88 11.79
CA LEU A 17 5.80 24.94 11.17
C LEU A 17 6.73 25.68 12.14
N LEU A 18 6.72 25.37 13.44
CA LEU A 18 7.51 26.08 14.44
C LEU A 18 9.01 26.11 14.10
N TYR A 19 9.64 24.95 13.90
CA TYR A 19 11.07 24.88 13.58
C TYR A 19 11.41 25.55 12.23
N PRO A 20 10.68 25.28 11.12
CA PRO A 20 10.88 26.02 9.87
C PRO A 20 10.75 27.55 10.01
N LEU A 21 9.86 28.03 10.88
CA LEU A 21 9.69 29.46 11.14
C LEU A 21 10.86 30.03 11.94
N GLN A 22 11.33 29.33 12.98
CA GLN A 22 12.48 29.76 13.77
C GLN A 22 13.76 29.81 12.93
N ASP A 23 13.97 28.84 12.06
CA ASP A 23 15.11 28.81 11.13
C ASP A 23 15.08 29.99 10.16
N LYS A 24 13.89 30.35 9.67
CA LYS A 24 13.71 31.45 8.71
C LYS A 24 13.71 32.82 9.37
N PHE A 25 13.21 32.94 10.59
CA PHE A 25 13.06 34.18 11.33
C PHE A 25 13.83 34.11 12.65
N LYS A 26 15.13 34.42 12.60
CA LYS A 26 16.06 34.32 13.74
C LYS A 26 15.75 35.24 14.93
N GLN A 27 14.80 36.17 14.79
CA GLN A 27 14.40 37.13 15.84
C GLN A 27 13.01 36.85 16.42
N VAL A 28 12.52 35.61 16.35
CA VAL A 28 11.23 35.23 16.94
C VAL A 28 11.40 34.92 18.43
N SER A 29 10.63 35.59 19.29
CA SER A 29 10.43 35.17 20.68
C SER A 29 9.31 34.13 20.76
N VAL A 30 9.49 33.10 21.58
CA VAL A 30 8.48 32.04 21.79
C VAL A 30 7.95 32.15 23.20
N GLU A 31 6.65 32.44 23.31
CA GLU A 31 5.89 32.31 24.55
C GLU A 31 5.16 30.96 24.53
N ASP A 32 5.57 30.03 25.41
CA ASP A 32 4.96 28.70 25.47
C ASP A 32 3.66 28.71 26.27
N ARG A 33 2.52 28.62 25.58
CA ARG A 33 1.17 28.54 26.16
C ARG A 33 0.56 27.13 26.09
N ARG A 34 1.38 26.11 25.87
CA ARG A 34 0.91 24.72 25.78
C ARG A 34 0.43 24.21 27.14
N LYS A 35 -0.44 23.21 27.11
CA LYS A 35 -0.92 22.52 28.31
C LYS A 35 0.12 21.49 28.74
N VAL A 36 0.67 21.69 29.92
CA VAL A 36 1.57 20.76 30.61
C VAL A 36 0.80 20.11 31.75
N GLN A 37 0.93 18.81 31.87
CA GLN A 37 0.27 17.99 32.89
C GLN A 37 1.30 17.47 33.89
N ARG A 38 0.82 16.84 34.96
CA ARG A 38 1.73 16.09 35.83
C ARG A 38 2.35 14.92 35.07
N SER A 39 3.60 14.59 35.42
CA SER A 39 4.21 13.34 34.99
C SER A 39 3.46 12.13 35.58
N ILE A 40 3.51 11.01 34.88
CA ILE A 40 2.96 9.72 35.28
C ILE A 40 4.09 8.70 35.51
N SER A 41 3.96 7.85 36.53
CA SER A 41 4.92 6.76 36.77
C SER A 41 4.60 5.58 35.86
N VAL A 42 5.37 5.44 34.78
CA VAL A 42 5.20 4.39 33.77
C VAL A 42 6.56 3.92 33.25
N GLU A 43 6.70 2.61 33.10
CA GLU A 43 7.91 1.95 32.61
C GLU A 43 7.59 1.02 31.43
N PHE A 44 8.57 0.86 30.53
CA PHE A 44 8.48 -0.09 29.42
C PHE A 44 9.12 -1.42 29.82
N LYS A 45 8.38 -2.52 29.65
CA LYS A 45 8.78 -3.87 30.06
C LYS A 45 9.30 -4.74 28.90
N GLY A 46 9.35 -4.21 27.68
CA GLY A 46 9.86 -4.93 26.52
C GLY A 46 11.34 -4.69 26.26
N GLU A 47 11.90 -5.45 25.32
CA GLU A 47 13.19 -5.14 24.70
C GLU A 47 12.93 -4.55 23.31
N LEU A 48 13.54 -3.40 23.03
CA LEU A 48 13.50 -2.80 21.70
C LEU A 48 14.60 -3.41 20.84
N THR A 49 14.32 -3.60 19.56
CA THR A 49 15.40 -3.89 18.59
C THR A 49 16.29 -2.65 18.43
N PHE A 50 17.55 -2.81 18.03
CA PHE A 50 18.46 -1.69 17.77
C PHE A 50 17.84 -0.59 16.89
N GLU A 51 17.16 -0.96 15.81
CA GLU A 51 16.45 0.00 14.93
C GLU A 51 15.32 0.76 15.65
N GLN A 52 14.64 0.12 16.59
CA GLN A 52 13.62 0.77 17.41
C GLN A 52 14.24 1.69 18.46
N GLU A 53 15.41 1.37 19.00
CA GLU A 53 16.15 2.26 19.91
C GLU A 53 16.60 3.54 19.18
N LEU A 54 17.14 3.39 17.97
CA LEU A 54 17.47 4.53 17.10
C LEU A 54 16.22 5.38 16.81
N ALA A 55 15.12 4.74 16.42
CA ALA A 55 13.86 5.43 16.18
C ALA A 55 13.34 6.17 17.41
N LEU A 56 13.46 5.58 18.61
CA LEU A 56 13.05 6.21 19.86
C LEU A 56 13.92 7.45 20.17
N SER A 57 15.23 7.34 20.02
CA SER A 57 16.17 8.45 20.18
C SER A 57 15.84 9.62 19.23
N ASP A 58 15.63 9.33 17.95
CA ASP A 58 15.29 10.36 16.96
C ASP A 58 13.92 11.00 17.25
N MET A 59 12.92 10.19 17.61
CA MET A 59 11.58 10.69 17.96
C MET A 59 11.59 11.55 19.22
N THR A 60 12.51 11.29 20.16
CA THR A 60 12.61 12.05 21.42
C THR A 60 13.47 13.32 21.29
N SER A 61 14.20 13.47 20.18
CA SER A 61 15.00 14.67 19.88
C SER A 61 14.17 15.95 19.70
N LYS A 62 12.89 15.81 19.31
CA LYS A 62 11.95 16.94 19.14
C LYS A 62 10.63 16.67 19.86
N GLU A 63 9.88 17.74 20.11
CA GLU A 63 8.60 17.64 20.82
C GLU A 63 7.45 17.19 19.89
N ASN A 64 7.65 17.28 18.58
CA ASN A 64 6.67 16.84 17.61
C ASN A 64 7.33 16.42 16.29
N GLY A 65 6.72 15.44 15.62
CA GLY A 65 7.21 14.92 14.35
C GLY A 65 6.67 13.54 14.02
N LEU A 66 7.19 12.96 12.93
CA LEU A 66 6.65 11.75 12.32
C LEU A 66 7.67 10.61 12.33
N LEU A 67 7.19 9.42 12.66
CA LEU A 67 7.84 8.15 12.35
C LEU A 67 7.30 7.63 11.02
N HIS A 68 8.19 7.47 10.04
CA HIS A 68 7.90 6.77 8.81
C HIS A 68 8.47 5.35 8.90
N ALA A 69 7.59 4.35 9.09
CA ALA A 69 8.00 2.96 9.26
C ALA A 69 6.97 1.97 8.69
N GLU A 70 7.45 0.97 7.96
CA GLU A 70 6.62 -0.08 7.34
C GLU A 70 5.74 -0.83 8.38
N THR A 71 4.70 -1.51 7.90
CA THR A 71 3.95 -2.44 8.76
C THR A 71 4.86 -3.59 9.21
N GLY A 72 4.82 -3.94 10.49
CA GLY A 72 5.71 -4.95 11.06
C GLY A 72 6.94 -4.38 11.78
N PHE A 73 7.28 -3.10 11.60
CA PHE A 73 8.33 -2.44 12.40
C PHE A 73 8.03 -2.40 13.91
N GLY A 74 6.77 -2.57 14.30
CA GLY A 74 6.34 -2.44 15.69
C GLY A 74 6.06 -1.00 16.10
N LYS A 75 5.39 -0.22 15.24
CA LYS A 75 5.00 1.18 15.51
C LYS A 75 4.29 1.36 16.86
N THR A 76 3.39 0.44 17.22
CA THR A 76 2.66 0.43 18.49
C THR A 76 3.58 0.17 19.69
N VAL A 77 4.56 -0.72 19.53
CA VAL A 77 5.59 -1.02 20.56
C VAL A 77 6.49 0.20 20.77
N LEU A 78 6.96 0.83 19.69
CA LEU A 78 7.71 2.09 19.78
C LEU A 78 6.87 3.20 20.42
N GLY A 79 5.58 3.27 20.08
CA GLY A 79 4.64 4.21 20.72
C GLY A 79 4.52 4.00 22.23
N ALA A 80 4.50 2.75 22.69
CA ALA A 80 4.54 2.43 24.12
C ALA A 80 5.87 2.88 24.75
N ALA A 81 7.02 2.58 24.14
CA ALA A 81 8.31 3.04 24.63
C ALA A 81 8.43 4.58 24.65
N LEU A 82 7.83 5.27 23.67
CA LEU A 82 7.76 6.73 23.65
C LEU A 82 6.94 7.29 24.83
N ILE A 83 5.88 6.60 25.23
CA ILE A 83 5.08 6.94 26.42
C ILE A 83 5.91 6.79 27.70
N SER A 84 6.68 5.71 27.83
CA SER A 84 7.54 5.50 29.00
C SER A 84 8.72 6.46 29.06
N GLU A 85 9.20 6.95 27.92
CA GLU A 85 10.30 7.92 27.86
C GLU A 85 9.81 9.33 28.19
N ARG A 86 8.64 9.73 27.67
CA ARG A 86 8.05 11.04 27.97
C ARG A 86 7.40 11.13 29.34
N LYS A 87 6.90 10.00 29.88
CA LYS A 87 6.23 9.91 31.18
C LYS A 87 5.13 10.94 31.39
N THR A 88 4.32 11.16 30.34
CA THR A 88 3.21 12.13 30.35
C THR A 88 1.88 11.47 30.03
N LYS A 89 0.79 12.08 30.50
CA LYS A 89 -0.57 11.67 30.11
C LYS A 89 -0.73 11.71 28.60
N THR A 90 -1.14 10.58 28.01
CA THR A 90 -1.11 10.36 26.56
C THR A 90 -2.47 9.99 26.01
N ILE A 91 -2.88 10.66 24.93
CA ILE A 91 -4.00 10.27 24.09
C ILE A 91 -3.50 9.70 22.76
N ILE A 92 -3.96 8.51 22.41
CA ILE A 92 -3.62 7.85 21.14
C ILE A 92 -4.84 7.90 20.23
N LEU A 93 -4.70 8.54 19.07
CA LEU A 93 -5.76 8.67 18.09
C LEU A 93 -5.65 7.58 17.02
N VAL A 94 -6.72 6.81 16.86
CA VAL A 94 -6.85 5.76 15.85
C VAL A 94 -8.12 5.96 15.02
N HIS A 95 -8.19 5.38 13.83
CA HIS A 95 -9.32 5.59 12.92
C HIS A 95 -10.29 4.42 12.81
N ASN A 96 -9.97 3.26 13.39
CA ASN A 96 -10.83 2.09 13.37
C ASN A 96 -10.71 1.28 14.67
N LYS A 97 -11.69 0.38 14.90
CA LYS A 97 -11.78 -0.41 16.14
C LYS A 97 -10.66 -1.44 16.27
N GLN A 98 -10.16 -1.97 15.15
CA GLN A 98 -9.10 -2.97 15.16
C GLN A 98 -7.76 -2.39 15.64
N LEU A 99 -7.38 -1.21 15.14
CA LEU A 99 -6.22 -0.48 15.66
C LEU A 99 -6.41 -0.13 17.13
N LEU A 100 -7.63 0.27 17.53
CA LEU A 100 -7.91 0.55 18.94
C LEU A 100 -7.63 -0.67 19.82
N ASP A 101 -8.13 -1.85 19.44
CA ASP A 101 -7.92 -3.09 20.19
C ASP A 101 -6.44 -3.51 20.18
N GLN A 102 -5.76 -3.36 19.04
CA GLN A 102 -4.32 -3.62 18.92
C GLN A 102 -3.49 -2.71 19.84
N TRP A 103 -3.79 -1.42 19.91
CA TRP A 103 -3.12 -0.51 20.84
C TRP A 103 -3.37 -0.88 22.29
N LEU A 104 -4.61 -1.20 22.66
CA LEU A 104 -4.93 -1.62 24.03
C LEU A 104 -4.13 -2.85 24.43
N ASP A 105 -4.06 -3.87 23.57
CA ASP A 105 -3.28 -5.08 23.82
C ASP A 105 -1.79 -4.76 24.01
N ARG A 106 -1.19 -3.99 23.10
CA ARG A 106 0.23 -3.64 23.15
C ARG A 106 0.57 -2.78 24.36
N LEU A 107 -0.26 -1.80 24.73
CA LEU A 107 -0.02 -0.99 25.92
C LEU A 107 -0.07 -1.82 27.20
N ASN A 108 -1.06 -2.73 27.33
CA ASN A 108 -1.14 -3.62 28.49
C ASN A 108 0.00 -4.65 28.55
N CYS A 109 0.52 -5.06 27.39
CA CYS A 109 1.65 -5.98 27.32
C CYS A 109 2.99 -5.31 27.68
N PHE A 110 3.21 -4.08 27.22
CA PHE A 110 4.52 -3.43 27.26
C PHE A 110 4.68 -2.33 28.30
N LEU A 111 3.59 -1.82 28.90
CA LEU A 111 3.66 -0.78 29.93
C LEU A 111 3.32 -1.32 31.31
N THR A 112 4.09 -0.89 32.30
CA THR A 112 3.80 -1.08 33.73
C THR A 112 3.64 0.30 34.37
N PHE A 113 2.67 0.43 35.27
CA PHE A 113 2.34 1.70 35.90
C PHE A 113 2.46 1.59 37.42
N GLU A 114 3.01 2.61 38.06
CA GLU A 114 2.96 2.81 39.51
C GLU A 114 2.03 3.98 39.82
N GLU A 115 0.78 3.85 39.39
CA GLU A 115 -0.28 4.86 39.54
C GLU A 115 -1.48 4.24 40.25
N GLU A 116 -2.45 5.07 40.65
CA GLU A 116 -3.76 4.58 41.08
C GLU A 116 -4.58 4.14 39.87
N GLU A 117 -5.23 2.99 39.96
CA GLU A 117 -6.10 2.50 38.89
C GLU A 117 -7.32 3.42 38.74
N ALA A 118 -7.62 3.81 37.51
CA ALA A 118 -8.83 4.56 37.24
C ALA A 118 -10.06 3.67 37.47
N ILE A 119 -11.08 4.23 38.10
CA ILE A 119 -12.35 3.57 38.37
C ILE A 119 -13.51 4.31 37.69
N ARG A 120 -14.61 3.59 37.48
CA ARG A 120 -15.89 4.14 37.04
C ARG A 120 -17.05 3.49 37.77
N TYR A 121 -18.17 4.19 37.80
CA TYR A 121 -19.41 3.67 38.35
C TYR A 121 -20.37 3.24 37.22
N THR A 122 -21.05 2.11 37.39
CA THR A 122 -22.16 1.71 36.52
C THR A 122 -23.39 2.58 36.78
N ALA A 123 -24.40 2.51 35.90
CA ALA A 123 -25.68 3.17 36.15
C ALA A 123 -26.37 2.71 37.46
N SER A 124 -26.02 1.52 37.94
CA SER A 124 -26.46 0.98 39.23
C SER A 124 -25.57 1.36 40.42
N GLY A 125 -24.59 2.26 40.23
CA GLY A 125 -23.67 2.72 41.27
C GLY A 125 -22.56 1.73 41.65
N ARG A 126 -22.40 0.60 40.93
CA ARG A 126 -21.32 -0.35 41.21
C ARG A 126 -20.01 0.17 40.66
N GLU A 127 -18.98 0.13 41.48
CA GLU A 127 -17.62 0.44 41.09
C GLU A 127 -17.07 -0.63 40.12
N LYS A 128 -16.35 -0.18 39.10
CA LYS A 128 -15.61 -1.01 38.16
C LYS A 128 -14.28 -0.35 37.86
N VAL A 129 -13.21 -1.13 37.96
CA VAL A 129 -11.87 -0.75 37.53
C VAL A 129 -11.83 -0.60 36.01
N ILE A 130 -11.27 0.52 35.54
CA ILE A 130 -10.82 0.74 34.16
C ILE A 130 -9.38 0.24 34.03
N GLY A 131 -8.55 0.52 35.05
CA GLY A 131 -7.10 0.26 35.05
C GLY A 131 -6.32 1.50 34.62
N TYR A 132 -5.12 1.29 34.09
CA TYR A 132 -4.21 2.36 33.66
C TYR A 132 -4.40 2.83 32.23
N VAL A 133 -5.01 1.97 31.40
CA VAL A 133 -5.23 2.23 29.98
C VAL A 133 -6.71 2.23 29.68
N GLY A 134 -7.25 3.36 29.22
CA GLY A 134 -8.66 3.47 28.85
C GLY A 134 -8.90 3.50 27.35
N GLN A 135 -10.17 3.53 26.97
CA GLN A 135 -10.60 3.60 25.58
C GLN A 135 -11.82 4.49 25.38
N TYR A 136 -11.85 5.21 24.26
CA TYR A 136 -13.02 5.98 23.83
C TYR A 136 -13.35 5.67 22.37
N GLY A 137 -14.25 4.72 22.16
CA GLY A 137 -14.65 4.32 20.82
C GLY A 137 -15.78 3.30 20.80
N GLY A 138 -16.74 3.50 19.88
CA GLY A 138 -17.86 2.58 19.71
C GLY A 138 -18.75 2.59 20.95
N THR A 139 -18.96 1.42 21.56
CA THR A 139 -19.81 1.27 22.76
C THR A 139 -19.06 1.49 24.08
N LYS A 140 -17.73 1.39 24.09
CA LYS A 140 -16.91 1.58 25.30
C LYS A 140 -16.32 2.99 25.31
N LYS A 141 -16.61 3.73 26.37
CA LYS A 141 -16.20 5.13 26.55
C LYS A 141 -15.72 5.33 27.98
N TRP A 142 -14.60 4.70 28.31
CA TRP A 142 -14.04 4.65 29.67
C TRP A 142 -12.60 5.13 29.59
N LEU A 143 -12.35 6.33 30.08
CA LEU A 143 -11.02 6.95 30.04
C LEU A 143 -10.33 6.76 31.39
N SER A 144 -9.07 6.34 31.35
CA SER A 144 -8.20 6.26 32.52
C SER A 144 -7.67 7.63 32.95
N LYS A 145 -7.56 8.57 32.00
CA LYS A 145 -6.88 9.87 32.15
C LYS A 145 -5.39 9.75 32.45
N LEU A 146 -4.79 8.60 32.12
CA LEU A 146 -3.36 8.32 32.12
C LEU A 146 -2.89 8.07 30.69
N VAL A 147 -3.27 6.93 30.12
CA VAL A 147 -3.02 6.58 28.72
C VAL A 147 -4.32 6.09 28.09
N ASP A 148 -4.79 6.75 27.04
CA ASP A 148 -6.11 6.46 26.49
C ASP A 148 -6.11 6.33 24.97
N VAL A 149 -6.73 5.25 24.46
CA VAL A 149 -6.85 5.00 23.02
C VAL A 149 -8.23 5.44 22.53
N VAL A 150 -8.27 6.37 21.59
CA VAL A 150 -9.48 7.09 21.19
C VAL A 150 -9.70 7.00 19.69
N MET A 151 -10.90 6.58 19.28
CA MET A 151 -11.30 6.67 17.87
C MET A 151 -11.62 8.11 17.50
N ILE A 152 -10.93 8.62 16.47
CA ILE A 152 -11.04 10.02 16.01
C ILE A 152 -12.49 10.40 15.69
N GLN A 153 -13.27 9.51 15.08
CA GLN A 153 -14.68 9.78 14.75
C GLN A 153 -15.57 9.88 15.99
N SER A 154 -15.20 9.21 17.09
CA SER A 154 -15.92 9.30 18.36
C SER A 154 -15.58 10.60 19.07
N LEU A 155 -14.32 11.03 19.02
CA LEU A 155 -13.85 12.29 19.57
C LEU A 155 -14.42 13.50 18.83
N PHE A 156 -14.46 13.45 17.49
CA PHE A 156 -15.01 14.53 16.67
C PHE A 156 -16.50 14.81 16.95
N LYS A 157 -17.26 13.77 17.36
CA LYS A 157 -18.68 13.89 17.72
C LYS A 157 -18.90 14.40 19.15
N LEU A 158 -17.84 14.52 19.95
CA LEU A 158 -17.94 14.98 21.33
C LEU A 158 -18.03 16.51 21.36
N GLU A 159 -19.15 17.03 21.86
CA GLU A 159 -19.40 18.49 21.94
C GLU A 159 -18.31 19.24 22.71
N ASN A 160 -17.75 18.63 23.76
CA ASN A 160 -16.70 19.21 24.58
C ASN A 160 -15.34 18.51 24.41
N SER A 161 -14.97 18.18 23.17
CA SER A 161 -13.69 17.53 22.83
C SER A 161 -12.46 18.31 23.31
N GLN A 162 -12.50 19.64 23.33
CA GLN A 162 -11.38 20.46 23.83
C GLN A 162 -11.08 20.18 25.32
N SER A 163 -12.10 20.12 26.18
CA SER A 163 -11.89 19.85 27.61
C SER A 163 -11.21 18.52 27.86
N LEU A 164 -11.58 17.49 27.07
CA LEU A 164 -10.97 16.18 27.12
C LEU A 164 -9.52 16.22 26.64
N LEU A 165 -9.26 16.88 25.51
CA LEU A 165 -7.91 16.99 24.95
C LEU A 165 -6.95 17.74 25.89
N ASP A 166 -7.45 18.74 26.63
CA ASP A 166 -6.66 19.52 27.59
C ASP A 166 -6.21 18.67 28.80
N GLU A 167 -6.76 17.47 29.03
CA GLU A 167 -6.31 16.53 30.08
C GLU A 167 -5.02 15.78 29.74
N TYR A 168 -4.57 15.84 28.47
CA TYR A 168 -3.39 15.11 27.98
C TYR A 168 -2.29 16.07 27.55
N GLU A 169 -1.04 15.67 27.76
CA GLU A 169 0.14 16.44 27.35
C GLU A 169 0.79 15.85 26.09
N MET A 170 0.60 14.56 25.82
CA MET A 170 1.06 13.92 24.59
C MET A 170 -0.10 13.39 23.75
N MET A 171 -0.02 13.60 22.44
CA MET A 171 -0.88 12.96 21.45
C MET A 171 -0.05 12.13 20.48
N ILE A 172 -0.44 10.88 20.26
CA ILE A 172 0.10 10.01 19.22
C ILE A 172 -1.01 9.76 18.20
N VAL A 173 -0.78 10.10 16.93
CA VAL A 173 -1.73 9.84 15.85
C VAL A 173 -1.25 8.64 15.05
N ASP A 174 -1.96 7.53 15.14
CA ASP A 174 -1.68 6.33 14.36
C ASP A 174 -2.31 6.42 12.97
N GLU A 175 -1.62 5.86 11.97
CA GLU A 175 -1.90 6.07 10.55
C GLU A 175 -2.14 7.56 10.23
N CYS A 176 -1.22 8.41 10.69
CA CYS A 176 -1.36 9.87 10.64
C CYS A 176 -1.48 10.46 9.24
N HIS A 177 -1.26 9.66 8.20
CA HIS A 177 -1.54 10.03 6.81
C HIS A 177 -3.01 10.41 6.58
N HIS A 178 -3.94 9.94 7.44
CA HIS A 178 -5.35 10.35 7.44
C HIS A 178 -5.61 11.79 7.93
N VAL A 179 -4.66 12.43 8.60
CA VAL A 179 -4.80 13.82 9.12
C VAL A 179 -5.06 14.83 8.01
N SER A 180 -4.71 14.50 6.76
CA SER A 180 -5.07 15.31 5.59
C SER A 180 -6.58 15.38 5.29
N ALA A 181 -7.43 14.58 5.96
CA ALA A 181 -8.88 14.70 5.92
C ALA A 181 -9.38 15.74 6.95
N LEU A 182 -10.35 16.58 6.54
CA LEU A 182 -10.85 17.71 7.34
C LEU A 182 -11.27 17.36 8.78
N MET A 183 -11.94 16.23 8.98
CA MET A 183 -12.36 15.78 10.31
C MET A 183 -11.16 15.52 11.22
N PHE A 184 -10.14 14.85 10.70
CA PHE A 184 -8.96 14.44 11.46
C PHE A 184 -8.09 15.66 11.75
N GLU A 185 -7.91 16.49 10.73
CA GLU A 185 -7.21 17.76 10.80
C GLU A 185 -7.76 18.64 11.94
N LYS A 186 -9.09 18.79 12.02
CA LYS A 186 -9.74 19.59 13.08
C LYS A 186 -9.47 19.07 14.48
N VAL A 187 -9.51 17.75 14.68
CA VAL A 187 -9.23 17.14 15.99
C VAL A 187 -7.78 17.36 16.40
N VAL A 188 -6.83 17.13 15.48
CA VAL A 188 -5.40 17.34 15.76
C VAL A 188 -5.10 18.82 15.99
N ALA A 189 -5.77 19.73 15.28
CA ALA A 189 -5.60 21.18 15.43
C ALA A 189 -6.05 21.72 16.80
N GLN A 190 -6.96 21.02 17.50
CA GLN A 190 -7.44 21.41 18.83
C GLN A 190 -6.47 21.01 19.95
N PHE A 191 -5.53 20.10 19.69
CA PHE A 191 -4.64 19.58 20.71
C PHE A 191 -3.61 20.63 21.15
N ARG A 192 -3.59 20.92 22.45
CA ARG A 192 -2.73 21.95 23.07
C ARG A 192 -1.59 21.37 23.90
N GLY A 193 -1.48 20.05 24.02
CA GLY A 193 -0.43 19.39 24.78
C GLY A 193 0.96 19.62 24.20
N LYS A 194 1.97 19.45 25.03
CA LYS A 194 3.37 19.67 24.69
C LYS A 194 3.85 18.79 23.53
N TYR A 195 3.51 17.50 23.52
CA TYR A 195 4.08 16.52 22.58
C TYR A 195 3.07 16.03 21.54
N LEU A 196 3.43 16.04 20.25
CA LEU A 196 2.56 15.57 19.17
C LEU A 196 3.32 14.71 18.16
N TYR A 197 3.05 13.41 18.13
CA TYR A 197 3.72 12.48 17.22
C TYR A 197 2.73 11.83 16.26
N GLY A 198 3.21 11.49 15.06
CA GLY A 198 2.45 10.71 14.10
C GLY A 198 3.21 9.47 13.67
N LEU A 199 2.51 8.34 13.57
CA LEU A 199 3.08 7.07 13.13
C LEU A 199 2.39 6.67 11.82
N THR A 200 3.16 6.34 10.78
CA THR A 200 2.60 5.93 9.49
C THR A 200 3.58 5.10 8.68
N ALA A 201 3.06 4.14 7.90
CA ALA A 201 3.84 3.47 6.86
C ALA A 201 3.94 4.30 5.58
N THR A 202 3.06 5.28 5.39
CA THR A 202 2.97 6.01 4.13
C THR A 202 2.62 7.48 4.38
N PRO A 203 3.63 8.36 4.61
CA PRO A 203 3.39 9.78 4.85
C PRO A 203 2.86 10.52 3.60
N GLU A 204 3.12 9.97 2.41
CA GLU A 204 2.65 10.49 1.11
C GLU A 204 1.19 10.08 0.81
N ARG A 205 0.37 10.98 0.26
CA ARG A 205 -1.05 10.82 -0.14
C ARG A 205 -1.30 11.46 -1.52
N LYS A 206 -1.97 10.69 -2.39
CA LYS A 206 -2.32 10.99 -3.79
C LYS A 206 -2.99 12.35 -4.10
N ASN A 207 -3.44 13.11 -3.10
CA ASN A 207 -4.32 14.26 -3.28
C ASN A 207 -3.60 15.63 -3.19
N GLY A 208 -2.26 15.67 -3.11
CA GLY A 208 -1.50 16.93 -2.96
C GLY A 208 -1.73 17.64 -1.61
N HIS A 209 -2.40 16.97 -0.67
CA HIS A 209 -2.72 17.44 0.68
C HIS A 209 -1.75 16.88 1.73
N GLU A 210 -0.70 16.19 1.29
CA GLU A 210 0.42 15.70 2.12
C GLU A 210 0.99 16.79 3.03
N PRO A 211 1.16 18.06 2.59
CA PRO A 211 1.69 19.12 3.44
C PRO A 211 0.91 19.33 4.74
N ILE A 212 -0.38 18.98 4.79
CA ILE A 212 -1.21 19.13 6.00
C ILE A 212 -0.65 18.32 7.17
N VAL A 213 -0.21 17.08 6.91
CA VAL A 213 0.31 16.19 7.97
C VAL A 213 1.57 16.82 8.56
N PHE A 214 2.49 17.26 7.71
CA PHE A 214 3.74 17.90 8.12
C PHE A 214 3.51 19.25 8.80
N GLN A 215 2.55 20.05 8.32
CA GLN A 215 2.17 21.33 8.93
C GLN A 215 1.56 21.13 10.32
N ARG A 216 0.71 20.12 10.51
CA ARG A 216 0.01 19.89 11.78
C ARG A 216 0.88 19.19 12.81
N ILE A 217 1.57 18.13 12.42
CA ILE A 217 2.35 17.30 13.33
C ILE A 217 3.82 17.73 13.35
N GLY A 218 4.48 17.76 12.20
CA GLY A 218 5.90 18.10 12.08
C GLY A 218 6.58 17.31 10.97
N GLU A 219 7.89 17.49 10.82
CA GLU A 219 8.70 16.75 9.85
C GLU A 219 8.87 15.28 10.23
N ILE A 220 9.46 14.50 9.31
CA ILE A 220 9.87 13.12 9.60
C ILE A 220 11.14 13.17 10.45
N LEU A 221 11.04 12.67 11.68
CA LEU A 221 12.19 12.58 12.60
C LEU A 221 13.00 11.32 12.34
N HIS A 222 12.31 10.23 11.99
CA HIS A 222 12.95 8.95 11.70
C HIS A 222 12.26 8.26 10.54
N THR A 223 13.05 7.73 9.61
CA THR A 223 12.60 6.78 8.59
C THR A 223 13.25 5.45 8.89
N ALA A 224 12.46 4.49 9.33
CA ALA A 224 12.93 3.14 9.50
C ALA A 224 12.96 2.48 8.12
N ASP A 225 14.16 2.24 7.63
CA ASP A 225 14.35 1.47 6.41
C ASP A 225 13.90 0.02 6.62
N LYS A 226 13.64 -0.67 5.51
CA LYS A 226 13.23 -2.07 5.49
C LYS A 226 14.08 -2.91 6.43
N ARG A 227 13.43 -3.61 7.36
CA ARG A 227 14.05 -4.76 8.01
C ARG A 227 14.58 -5.71 6.95
N GLU A 228 15.82 -6.16 7.09
CA GLU A 228 16.26 -7.37 6.42
C GLU A 228 15.31 -8.49 6.84
N THR A 229 14.55 -8.99 5.87
CA THR A 229 13.67 -10.12 6.08
C THR A 229 14.39 -11.35 5.57
N ASP A 230 14.43 -12.41 6.38
CA ASP A 230 15.10 -13.67 6.03
C ASP A 230 14.39 -14.45 4.92
N PHE A 231 13.25 -13.95 4.42
CA PHE A 231 12.50 -14.57 3.34
C PHE A 231 12.76 -13.94 1.96
N LYS A 232 12.74 -14.79 0.93
CA LYS A 232 12.73 -14.37 -0.48
C LYS A 232 11.38 -13.78 -0.85
N ARG A 233 11.36 -12.84 -1.81
CA ARG A 233 10.14 -12.17 -2.30
C ARG A 233 9.93 -12.46 -3.79
N GLN A 234 8.83 -13.13 -4.12
CA GLN A 234 8.49 -13.52 -5.49
C GLN A 234 7.20 -12.83 -5.96
N LEU A 235 7.25 -12.27 -7.16
CA LEU A 235 6.11 -11.70 -7.86
C LEU A 235 5.75 -12.59 -9.06
N GLN A 236 4.48 -12.96 -9.16
CA GLN A 236 3.96 -13.74 -10.26
C GLN A 236 2.92 -12.92 -11.01
N LEU A 237 3.26 -12.52 -12.23
CA LEU A 237 2.37 -11.75 -13.09
C LEU A 237 1.55 -12.68 -13.97
N ARG A 238 0.24 -12.40 -14.05
CA ARG A 238 -0.72 -13.14 -14.87
C ARG A 238 -1.40 -12.19 -15.85
N PHE A 239 -1.02 -12.24 -17.12
CA PHE A 239 -1.66 -11.45 -18.16
C PHE A 239 -3.00 -12.09 -18.50
N THR A 240 -4.08 -11.32 -18.40
CA THR A 240 -5.44 -11.83 -18.59
C THR A 240 -5.96 -11.42 -19.97
N SER A 241 -6.87 -12.22 -20.51
CA SER A 241 -7.64 -11.89 -21.72
C SER A 241 -8.87 -11.02 -21.42
N PHE A 242 -8.98 -10.49 -20.20
CA PHE A 242 -10.14 -9.70 -19.78
C PHE A 242 -10.25 -8.43 -20.62
N GLY A 243 -11.45 -8.18 -21.18
CA GLY A 243 -11.70 -7.02 -22.02
C GLY A 243 -11.36 -7.18 -23.49
N HIS A 244 -10.72 -8.29 -23.89
CA HIS A 244 -10.19 -8.50 -25.25
C HIS A 244 -11.28 -8.42 -26.33
N LEU A 245 -12.39 -9.16 -26.17
CA LEU A 245 -13.47 -9.25 -27.17
C LEU A 245 -14.59 -8.20 -26.97
N GLU A 246 -14.47 -7.36 -25.94
CA GLU A 246 -15.56 -6.47 -25.48
C GLU A 246 -15.07 -5.00 -25.42
N ILE A 247 -14.39 -4.56 -26.49
CA ILE A 247 -13.75 -3.24 -26.60
C ILE A 247 -14.76 -2.09 -26.41
N GLU A 248 -15.96 -2.21 -27.00
CA GLU A 248 -17.00 -1.18 -26.88
C GLU A 248 -17.52 -1.05 -25.44
N LYS A 249 -17.79 -2.18 -24.78
CA LYS A 249 -18.19 -2.23 -23.37
C LYS A 249 -17.08 -1.67 -22.48
N THR A 250 -15.82 -1.95 -22.80
CA THR A 250 -14.64 -1.42 -22.09
C THR A 250 -14.55 0.11 -22.19
N LYS A 251 -14.82 0.68 -23.37
CA LYS A 251 -14.82 2.15 -23.59
C LYS A 251 -15.99 2.84 -22.90
N ALA A 252 -17.14 2.19 -22.81
CA ALA A 252 -18.35 2.74 -22.19
C ALA A 252 -18.42 2.55 -20.67
N SER A 253 -17.65 1.61 -20.11
CA SER A 253 -17.75 1.25 -18.69
C SER A 253 -17.01 2.23 -17.79
N ASN A 254 -17.69 2.71 -16.75
CA ASN A 254 -17.02 3.36 -15.62
C ASN A 254 -16.37 2.31 -14.68
N PHE A 255 -15.57 2.75 -13.71
CA PHE A 255 -14.85 1.84 -12.82
C PHE A 255 -15.76 0.90 -12.01
N ILE A 256 -16.99 1.34 -11.70
CA ILE A 256 -17.97 0.54 -10.94
C ILE A 256 -18.42 -0.65 -11.81
N GLN A 257 -18.80 -0.38 -13.06
CA GLN A 257 -19.20 -1.40 -14.04
C GLN A 257 -18.06 -2.36 -14.37
N LEU A 258 -16.84 -1.84 -14.56
CA LEU A 258 -15.65 -2.69 -14.75
C LEU A 258 -15.40 -3.61 -13.54
N SER A 259 -15.56 -3.10 -12.31
CA SER A 259 -15.38 -3.90 -11.10
C SER A 259 -16.41 -5.03 -10.98
N ASP A 260 -17.65 -4.79 -11.43
CA ASP A 260 -18.72 -5.81 -11.41
C ASP A 260 -18.48 -6.88 -12.48
N TRP A 261 -17.98 -6.47 -13.65
CA TRP A 261 -17.60 -7.40 -14.71
C TRP A 261 -16.39 -8.25 -14.32
N ILE A 262 -15.32 -7.65 -13.78
CA ILE A 262 -14.16 -8.41 -13.27
C ILE A 262 -14.57 -9.44 -12.22
N ALA A 263 -15.52 -9.09 -11.35
CA ALA A 263 -15.99 -9.98 -10.29
C ALA A 263 -16.66 -11.25 -10.85
N THR A 264 -17.21 -11.20 -12.05
CA THR A 264 -18.01 -12.28 -12.67
C THR A 264 -17.36 -12.92 -13.90
N ASP A 265 -16.19 -12.43 -14.32
CA ASP A 265 -15.48 -12.96 -15.49
C ASP A 265 -14.98 -14.39 -15.23
N SER A 266 -15.55 -15.35 -15.95
CA SER A 266 -15.31 -16.77 -15.72
C SER A 266 -13.89 -17.19 -16.09
N VAL A 267 -13.35 -16.69 -17.21
CA VAL A 267 -12.00 -17.03 -17.69
C VAL A 267 -10.95 -16.54 -16.69
N ARG A 268 -11.07 -15.29 -16.24
CA ARG A 268 -10.18 -14.69 -15.25
C ARG A 268 -10.31 -15.38 -13.89
N ASN A 269 -11.51 -15.66 -13.42
CA ASN A 269 -11.71 -16.35 -12.15
C ASN A 269 -11.19 -17.80 -12.17
N GLN A 270 -11.26 -18.51 -13.30
CA GLN A 270 -10.65 -19.83 -13.46
C GLN A 270 -9.11 -19.78 -13.44
N MET A 271 -8.51 -18.75 -14.04
CA MET A 271 -7.06 -18.51 -13.93
C MET A 271 -6.64 -18.28 -12.47
N ILE A 272 -7.39 -17.44 -11.74
CA ILE A 272 -7.14 -17.19 -10.32
C ILE A 272 -7.31 -18.46 -9.49
N LEU A 273 -8.37 -19.24 -9.74
CA LEU A 273 -8.61 -20.51 -9.05
C LEU A 273 -7.45 -21.48 -9.25
N LYS A 274 -6.92 -21.61 -10.47
CA LYS A 274 -5.76 -22.48 -10.76
C LYS A 274 -4.55 -22.10 -9.91
N ASP A 275 -4.27 -20.80 -9.79
CA ASP A 275 -3.17 -20.30 -8.96
C ASP A 275 -3.46 -20.54 -7.47
N ILE A 276 -4.69 -20.31 -6.98
CA ILE A 276 -5.07 -20.63 -5.59
C ILE A 276 -4.81 -22.12 -5.30
N LEU A 277 -5.30 -23.02 -6.15
CA LEU A 277 -5.15 -24.46 -5.96
C LEU A 277 -3.68 -24.91 -5.96
N ALA A 278 -2.84 -24.32 -6.81
CA ALA A 278 -1.41 -24.60 -6.80
C ALA A 278 -0.76 -24.20 -5.47
N GLN A 279 -1.16 -23.06 -4.90
CA GLN A 279 -0.63 -22.61 -3.60
C GLN A 279 -1.19 -23.42 -2.43
N VAL A 280 -2.44 -23.87 -2.51
CA VAL A 280 -3.03 -24.81 -1.53
C VAL A 280 -2.28 -26.14 -1.53
N ALA A 281 -1.93 -26.67 -2.72
CA ALA A 281 -1.15 -27.90 -2.85
C ALA A 281 0.27 -27.79 -2.25
N GLU A 282 0.84 -26.58 -2.19
CA GLU A 282 2.09 -26.28 -1.51
C GLU A 282 1.93 -26.06 0.01
N GLY A 283 0.71 -26.17 0.56
CA GLY A 283 0.43 -26.00 1.99
C GLY A 283 0.53 -24.56 2.49
N ARG A 284 0.36 -23.58 1.60
CA ARG A 284 0.60 -22.16 1.91
C ARG A 284 -0.55 -21.48 2.63
N ASN A 285 -0.25 -20.40 3.34
CA ASN A 285 -1.24 -19.54 4.00
C ASN A 285 -1.58 -18.34 3.09
N ILE A 286 -2.75 -18.39 2.47
CA ILE A 286 -3.11 -17.57 1.31
C ILE A 286 -4.14 -16.52 1.69
N LEU A 287 -3.87 -15.26 1.38
CA LEU A 287 -4.83 -14.17 1.42
C LEU A 287 -5.25 -13.78 0.00
N VAL A 288 -6.54 -13.96 -0.31
CA VAL A 288 -7.13 -13.57 -1.59
C VAL A 288 -7.92 -12.26 -1.41
N LEU A 289 -7.43 -11.19 -2.04
CA LEU A 289 -8.07 -9.87 -1.98
C LEU A 289 -8.91 -9.60 -3.22
N VAL A 290 -10.21 -9.40 -3.00
CA VAL A 290 -11.17 -8.99 -4.02
C VAL A 290 -11.72 -7.58 -3.76
N ASN A 291 -12.39 -6.98 -4.75
CA ASN A 291 -13.05 -5.68 -4.60
C ASN A 291 -14.55 -5.78 -4.32
N ARG A 292 -15.19 -6.90 -4.69
CA ARG A 292 -16.64 -7.10 -4.61
C ARG A 292 -16.97 -8.36 -3.83
N ILE A 293 -18.02 -8.30 -2.99
CA ILE A 293 -18.55 -9.46 -2.26
C ILE A 293 -19.00 -10.54 -3.25
N GLN A 294 -19.58 -10.16 -4.39
CA GLN A 294 -19.98 -11.12 -5.44
C GLN A 294 -18.83 -12.03 -5.90
N GLN A 295 -17.60 -11.51 -5.96
CA GLN A 295 -16.43 -12.33 -6.34
C GLN A 295 -16.03 -13.31 -5.23
N ILE A 296 -16.28 -12.96 -3.95
CA ILE A 296 -16.14 -13.90 -2.83
C ILE A 296 -17.10 -15.07 -3.03
N ASP A 297 -18.38 -14.79 -3.31
CA ASP A 297 -19.41 -15.82 -3.51
C ASP A 297 -19.02 -16.76 -4.68
N VAL A 298 -18.41 -16.23 -5.74
CA VAL A 298 -17.87 -17.02 -6.87
C VAL A 298 -16.73 -17.93 -6.42
N PHE A 299 -15.72 -17.41 -5.71
CA PHE A 299 -14.59 -18.21 -5.26
C PHE A 299 -14.98 -19.24 -4.20
N GLU A 300 -15.90 -18.92 -3.29
CA GLU A 300 -16.44 -19.86 -2.32
C GLU A 300 -17.05 -21.07 -3.01
N LYS A 301 -17.88 -20.84 -4.04
CA LYS A 301 -18.47 -21.92 -4.84
C LYS A 301 -17.39 -22.74 -5.56
N LEU A 302 -16.47 -22.07 -6.25
CA LEU A 302 -15.42 -22.74 -7.03
C LEU A 302 -14.46 -23.56 -6.16
N LEU A 303 -14.10 -23.07 -4.97
CA LEU A 303 -13.22 -23.78 -4.04
C LEU A 303 -13.92 -24.99 -3.42
N LYS A 304 -15.22 -24.86 -3.11
CA LYS A 304 -16.05 -25.97 -2.63
C LYS A 304 -16.20 -27.08 -3.69
N GLU A 305 -16.39 -26.72 -4.96
CA GLU A 305 -16.42 -27.67 -6.08
C GLU A 305 -15.07 -28.40 -6.29
N LYS A 306 -13.98 -27.84 -5.76
CA LYS A 306 -12.63 -28.41 -5.80
C LYS A 306 -12.21 -29.05 -4.48
N GLU A 307 -13.15 -29.23 -3.56
CA GLU A 307 -12.92 -29.91 -2.26
C GLU A 307 -11.82 -29.23 -1.42
N VAL A 308 -11.72 -27.90 -1.52
CA VAL A 308 -10.86 -27.10 -0.63
C VAL A 308 -11.65 -26.74 0.63
N ASP A 309 -11.49 -27.56 1.66
CA ASP A 309 -12.24 -27.41 2.93
C ASP A 309 -11.74 -26.23 3.79
N ASP A 310 -10.44 -25.91 3.72
CA ASP A 310 -9.80 -24.87 4.53
C ASP A 310 -9.92 -23.47 3.91
N CYS A 311 -11.15 -23.12 3.52
CA CYS A 311 -11.49 -21.82 2.96
C CYS A 311 -12.33 -20.99 3.94
N TYR A 312 -11.82 -19.82 4.28
CA TYR A 312 -12.42 -18.90 5.26
C TYR A 312 -12.74 -17.56 4.64
N ILE A 313 -13.81 -16.91 5.09
CA ILE A 313 -14.31 -15.66 4.51
C ILE A 313 -14.44 -14.59 5.60
N ILE A 314 -13.83 -13.44 5.34
CA ILE A 314 -14.00 -12.23 6.15
C ILE A 314 -14.52 -11.12 5.24
N SER A 315 -15.77 -10.68 5.45
CA SER A 315 -16.40 -9.64 4.64
C SER A 315 -17.23 -8.65 5.47
N GLY A 316 -17.75 -7.61 4.81
CA GLY A 316 -18.68 -6.65 5.42
C GLY A 316 -19.92 -7.27 6.09
N LYS A 317 -20.27 -8.51 5.74
CA LYS A 317 -21.39 -9.27 6.32
C LYS A 317 -21.02 -10.01 7.61
N THR A 318 -19.73 -10.27 7.83
CA THR A 318 -19.23 -11.03 8.99
C THR A 318 -19.39 -10.21 10.27
N LYS A 319 -20.00 -10.78 11.31
CA LYS A 319 -20.14 -10.07 12.60
C LYS A 319 -18.78 -9.95 13.29
N VAL A 320 -18.60 -8.91 14.11
CA VAL A 320 -17.34 -8.66 14.82
C VAL A 320 -16.88 -9.87 15.66
N ARG A 321 -17.80 -10.52 16.39
CA ARG A 321 -17.47 -11.71 17.20
C ARG A 321 -17.02 -12.90 16.36
N GLU A 322 -17.70 -13.14 15.24
CA GLU A 322 -17.36 -14.22 14.30
C GLU A 322 -15.98 -13.96 13.68
N ARG A 323 -15.67 -12.70 13.35
CA ARG A 323 -14.35 -12.30 12.86
C ARG A 323 -13.25 -12.59 13.89
N THR A 324 -13.43 -12.18 15.15
CA THR A 324 -12.42 -12.41 16.20
C THR A 324 -12.17 -13.90 16.41
N SER A 325 -13.23 -14.70 16.57
CA SER A 325 -13.11 -16.15 16.74
C SER A 325 -12.48 -16.84 15.52
N LEU A 326 -12.77 -16.36 14.32
CA LEU A 326 -12.15 -16.88 13.10
C LEU A 326 -10.65 -16.57 13.05
N LEU A 327 -10.23 -15.35 13.40
CA LEU A 327 -8.80 -15.01 13.44
C LEU A 327 -8.05 -15.83 14.48
N GLU A 328 -8.62 -16.02 15.68
CA GLU A 328 -8.07 -16.90 16.72
C GLU A 328 -7.95 -18.35 16.24
N THR A 329 -8.96 -18.84 15.50
CA THR A 329 -8.93 -20.18 14.89
C THR A 329 -7.81 -20.29 13.87
N LEU A 330 -7.69 -19.30 12.98
CA LEU A 330 -6.65 -19.26 11.95
C LEU A 330 -5.27 -19.25 12.60
N GLU A 331 -5.01 -18.43 13.62
CA GLU A 331 -3.72 -18.35 14.33
C GLU A 331 -3.25 -19.69 14.92
N GLN A 332 -4.17 -20.62 15.18
CA GLN A 332 -3.89 -21.94 15.75
C GLN A 332 -3.82 -23.06 14.69
N LEU A 333 -4.04 -22.76 13.42
CA LEU A 333 -3.95 -23.76 12.35
C LEU A 333 -2.49 -24.10 12.03
N ASP A 334 -2.15 -25.38 12.18
CA ASP A 334 -0.86 -25.94 11.77
C ASP A 334 -0.83 -26.37 10.27
N LYS A 335 -1.82 -25.94 9.48
CA LYS A 335 -1.96 -26.28 8.05
C LYS A 335 -2.27 -25.06 7.20
N GLY A 336 -1.98 -25.17 5.90
CA GLY A 336 -2.32 -24.15 4.90
C GLY A 336 -3.82 -23.88 4.83
N PHE A 337 -4.19 -22.63 4.53
CA PHE A 337 -5.57 -22.20 4.40
C PHE A 337 -5.72 -21.09 3.36
N VAL A 338 -6.95 -20.88 2.90
CA VAL A 338 -7.34 -19.76 2.03
C VAL A 338 -8.23 -18.80 2.81
N LEU A 339 -7.83 -17.54 2.92
CA LEU A 339 -8.66 -16.47 3.45
C LEU A 339 -9.11 -15.54 2.33
N LEU A 340 -10.42 -15.49 2.07
CA LEU A 340 -11.06 -14.56 1.14
C LEU A 340 -11.52 -13.31 1.86
N SER A 341 -11.09 -12.13 1.38
CA SER A 341 -11.57 -10.87 1.94
C SER A 341 -11.58 -9.73 0.93
N THR A 342 -12.25 -8.63 1.28
CA THR A 342 -12.09 -7.37 0.54
C THR A 342 -10.97 -6.54 1.17
N GLY A 343 -10.10 -5.96 0.34
CA GLY A 343 -8.97 -5.16 0.84
C GLY A 343 -9.39 -3.97 1.72
N LYS A 344 -10.59 -3.41 1.49
CA LYS A 344 -11.16 -2.34 2.34
C LYS A 344 -11.62 -2.83 3.71
N TYR A 345 -12.16 -4.04 3.79
CA TYR A 345 -12.72 -4.55 5.05
C TYR A 345 -11.64 -5.08 5.96
N ILE A 346 -10.63 -5.77 5.41
CA ILE A 346 -9.56 -6.35 6.20
C ILE A 346 -8.74 -5.25 6.91
N GLY A 347 -8.52 -4.12 6.23
CA GLY A 347 -8.21 -2.83 6.83
C GLY A 347 -6.80 -2.68 7.41
N GLU A 348 -6.50 -1.44 7.79
CA GLU A 348 -5.24 -1.06 8.45
C GLU A 348 -5.35 -1.53 9.91
N GLY A 349 -4.56 -2.54 10.30
CA GLY A 349 -4.67 -3.21 11.61
C GLY A 349 -4.87 -4.72 11.55
N PHE A 350 -5.05 -5.28 10.35
CA PHE A 350 -5.03 -6.74 10.14
C PHE A 350 -3.72 -7.36 10.63
N ASP A 351 -3.84 -8.43 11.42
CA ASP A 351 -2.72 -9.17 12.00
C ASP A 351 -2.95 -10.68 11.88
N LEU A 352 -2.17 -11.32 11.00
CA LEU A 352 -2.09 -12.76 10.79
C LEU A 352 -0.68 -13.06 10.23
N PRO A 353 0.35 -13.10 11.10
CA PRO A 353 1.74 -13.17 10.65
C PRO A 353 2.07 -14.41 9.84
N GLN A 354 1.32 -15.50 9.98
CA GLN A 354 1.55 -16.76 9.24
C GLN A 354 1.28 -16.69 7.74
N LEU A 355 0.57 -15.65 7.26
CA LEU A 355 0.30 -15.47 5.82
C LEU A 355 1.60 -15.30 5.03
N ASP A 356 1.73 -16.05 3.94
CA ASP A 356 2.92 -16.04 3.10
C ASP A 356 2.61 -15.78 1.62
N THR A 357 1.33 -15.85 1.23
CA THR A 357 0.89 -15.68 -0.16
C THR A 357 -0.24 -14.67 -0.25
N LEU A 358 -0.11 -13.72 -1.17
CA LEU A 358 -1.12 -12.70 -1.45
C LEU A 358 -1.56 -12.80 -2.91
N ILE A 359 -2.87 -12.97 -3.12
CA ILE A 359 -3.50 -13.04 -4.44
C ILE A 359 -4.35 -11.79 -4.63
N LEU A 360 -3.90 -10.91 -5.54
CA LEU A 360 -4.58 -9.66 -5.88
C LEU A 360 -5.63 -9.89 -6.97
N ALA A 361 -6.74 -10.52 -6.60
CA ALA A 361 -7.80 -10.90 -7.53
C ALA A 361 -8.56 -9.72 -8.14
N ALA A 362 -8.34 -8.48 -7.71
CA ALA A 362 -8.96 -7.29 -8.32
C ALA A 362 -7.96 -6.13 -8.49
N PRO A 363 -8.08 -5.34 -9.57
CA PRO A 363 -7.14 -4.26 -9.85
C PRO A 363 -7.35 -3.05 -8.92
N PHE A 364 -6.24 -2.42 -8.53
CA PHE A 364 -6.22 -1.14 -7.81
C PHE A 364 -4.99 -0.30 -8.21
N SER A 365 -5.06 1.02 -8.02
CA SER A 365 -4.07 1.97 -8.60
C SER A 365 -3.03 2.51 -7.62
N TRP A 366 -3.21 2.28 -6.32
CA TRP A 366 -2.48 3.03 -5.30
C TRP A 366 -1.33 2.22 -4.71
N LYS A 367 -0.10 2.72 -4.90
CA LYS A 367 1.15 2.17 -4.36
C LYS A 367 1.07 1.87 -2.86
N ASN A 368 0.49 2.77 -2.08
CA ASN A 368 0.47 2.64 -0.63
C ASN A 368 -0.44 1.50 -0.15
N ASN A 369 -1.59 1.27 -0.82
CA ASN A 369 -2.38 0.07 -0.57
C ASN A 369 -1.57 -1.20 -0.83
N LEU A 370 -0.78 -1.23 -1.91
CA LEU A 370 0.03 -2.40 -2.22
C LEU A 370 1.13 -2.63 -1.16
N ILE A 371 1.79 -1.56 -0.71
CA ILE A 371 2.78 -1.62 0.38
C ILE A 371 2.12 -2.16 1.65
N GLN A 372 0.93 -1.67 2.00
CA GLN A 372 0.17 -2.13 3.15
C GLN A 372 -0.26 -3.60 3.02
N TYR A 373 -0.76 -4.02 1.86
CA TYR A 373 -1.23 -5.39 1.62
C TYR A 373 -0.07 -6.38 1.64
N ALA A 374 1.04 -6.06 0.97
CA ALA A 374 2.26 -6.85 1.03
C ALA A 374 2.83 -6.90 2.46
N GLY A 375 2.70 -5.79 3.19
CA GLY A 375 3.06 -5.66 4.59
C GLY A 375 2.34 -6.62 5.55
N TRP A 376 1.19 -7.19 5.16
CA TRP A 376 0.52 -8.25 5.92
C TRP A 376 1.26 -9.59 5.81
N ILE A 377 1.79 -9.92 4.63
CA ILE A 377 2.54 -11.17 4.42
C ILE A 377 4.03 -11.05 4.76
N HIS A 378 4.55 -9.82 4.85
CA HIS A 378 5.96 -9.52 5.17
C HIS A 378 6.33 -9.68 6.66
N ARG A 379 5.39 -10.04 7.51
CA ARG A 379 5.67 -10.25 8.94
C ARG A 379 6.44 -11.54 9.13
N ASN A 380 7.47 -11.51 9.97
CA ASN A 380 8.21 -12.72 10.33
C ASN A 380 7.28 -13.69 11.05
N TYR A 381 7.40 -14.96 10.70
CA TYR A 381 6.69 -16.07 11.32
C TYR A 381 7.56 -17.32 11.22
N LYS A 382 7.32 -18.31 12.09
CA LYS A 382 8.11 -19.53 12.16
C LYS A 382 8.22 -20.18 10.78
N ASP A 383 9.43 -20.57 10.40
CA ASP A 383 9.76 -21.28 9.16
C ASP A 383 9.39 -20.57 7.84
N LYS A 384 9.05 -19.26 7.88
CA LYS A 384 8.74 -18.48 6.68
C LYS A 384 10.01 -18.10 5.91
N SER A 385 10.23 -18.77 4.78
CA SER A 385 11.41 -18.55 3.91
C SER A 385 11.09 -17.88 2.56
N LEU A 386 9.82 -17.80 2.19
CA LEU A 386 9.38 -17.28 0.89
C LEU A 386 8.01 -16.63 1.00
N VAL A 387 7.86 -15.43 0.45
CA VAL A 387 6.56 -14.77 0.24
C VAL A 387 6.27 -14.60 -1.24
N ARG A 388 4.99 -14.77 -1.62
CA ARG A 388 4.53 -14.67 -3.01
C ARG A 388 3.40 -13.68 -3.18
N ILE A 389 3.48 -12.85 -4.22
CA ILE A 389 2.36 -12.03 -4.70
C ILE A 389 1.96 -12.47 -6.09
N PHE A 390 0.68 -12.73 -6.30
CA PHE A 390 0.08 -12.92 -7.62
C PHE A 390 -0.68 -11.65 -8.02
N ASP A 391 -0.36 -11.09 -9.18
CA ASP A 391 -1.01 -9.90 -9.74
C ASP A 391 -1.53 -10.18 -11.15
N TYR A 392 -2.83 -9.93 -11.36
CA TYR A 392 -3.53 -10.20 -12.60
C TYR A 392 -3.63 -8.90 -13.40
N VAL A 393 -3.00 -8.90 -14.57
CA VAL A 393 -2.76 -7.73 -15.43
C VAL A 393 -3.74 -7.74 -16.59
N ASP A 394 -4.74 -6.87 -16.50
CA ASP A 394 -5.79 -6.71 -17.51
C ASP A 394 -5.35 -5.70 -18.59
N ILE A 395 -4.49 -6.13 -19.52
CA ILE A 395 -3.83 -5.28 -20.53
C ILE A 395 -4.79 -4.70 -21.59
N HIS A 396 -5.88 -5.40 -21.90
CA HIS A 396 -6.83 -4.97 -22.94
C HIS A 396 -7.76 -3.85 -22.47
N VAL A 397 -7.67 -3.47 -21.20
CA VAL A 397 -8.38 -2.33 -20.62
C VAL A 397 -7.36 -1.24 -20.26
N PRO A 398 -7.17 -0.21 -21.11
CA PRO A 398 -6.17 0.85 -20.91
C PRO A 398 -6.19 1.50 -19.52
N TYR A 399 -7.38 1.59 -18.92
CA TYR A 399 -7.53 2.13 -17.57
C TYR A 399 -6.89 1.22 -16.52
N LEU A 400 -7.10 -0.11 -16.59
CA LEU A 400 -6.57 -1.09 -15.64
C LEU A 400 -5.07 -1.32 -15.85
N GLU A 401 -4.62 -1.30 -17.10
CA GLU A 401 -3.21 -1.33 -17.48
C GLU A 401 -2.42 -0.20 -16.78
N LYS A 402 -2.93 1.04 -16.83
CA LYS A 402 -2.34 2.18 -16.09
C LYS A 402 -2.33 1.98 -14.59
N MET A 403 -3.29 1.26 -14.03
CA MET A 403 -3.30 0.94 -12.60
C MET A 403 -2.18 -0.03 -12.25
N PHE A 404 -1.91 -1.01 -13.10
CA PHE A 404 -0.79 -1.94 -12.97
C PHE A 404 0.56 -1.23 -13.05
N GLN A 405 0.76 -0.32 -14.00
CA GLN A 405 1.99 0.48 -14.09
C GLN A 405 2.34 1.19 -12.77
N LYS A 406 1.33 1.74 -12.09
CA LYS A 406 1.51 2.38 -10.77
C LYS A 406 1.87 1.39 -9.66
N ARG A 407 1.43 0.13 -9.76
CA ARG A 407 1.79 -0.94 -8.81
C ARG A 407 3.24 -1.41 -8.98
N GLN A 408 3.78 -1.40 -10.20
CA GLN A 408 5.17 -1.80 -10.46
C GLN A 408 6.19 -0.99 -9.65
N VAL A 409 5.96 0.31 -9.48
CA VAL A 409 6.80 1.17 -8.65
C VAL A 409 6.85 0.67 -7.20
N ALA A 410 5.73 0.17 -6.67
CA ALA A 410 5.66 -0.38 -5.32
C ALA A 410 6.40 -1.73 -5.21
N TYR A 411 6.19 -2.65 -6.17
CA TYR A 411 6.92 -3.93 -6.21
C TYR A 411 8.44 -3.72 -6.23
N ARG A 412 8.92 -2.75 -7.02
CA ARG A 412 10.33 -2.33 -7.04
C ARG A 412 10.79 -1.88 -5.67
N LYS A 413 10.09 -0.91 -5.06
CA LYS A 413 10.45 -0.42 -3.72
C LYS A 413 10.48 -1.54 -2.70
N MET A 414 9.62 -2.55 -2.86
CA MET A 414 9.53 -3.73 -2.01
C MET A 414 10.51 -4.86 -2.38
N ASP A 415 11.40 -4.68 -3.37
CA ASP A 415 12.36 -5.70 -3.83
C ASP A 415 11.70 -7.04 -4.18
N TYR A 416 10.52 -6.97 -4.78
CA TYR A 416 9.90 -8.14 -5.39
C TYR A 416 10.55 -8.43 -6.73
N ARG A 417 10.95 -9.68 -6.93
CA ARG A 417 11.50 -10.16 -8.21
C ARG A 417 10.48 -11.04 -8.89
N ALA A 418 10.35 -10.88 -10.20
CA ALA A 418 9.58 -11.83 -10.98
C ALA A 418 10.35 -13.17 -11.05
N ILE A 419 9.63 -14.29 -11.11
CA ILE A 419 10.21 -15.63 -10.93
C ILE A 419 11.22 -15.96 -12.04
N GLU A 420 12.38 -16.52 -11.65
CA GLU A 420 13.30 -17.22 -12.53
C GLU A 420 12.84 -18.69 -12.67
N GLY A 421 12.41 -19.07 -13.87
CA GLY A 421 11.89 -20.41 -14.22
C GLY A 421 11.69 -20.54 -15.73
N GLU A 422 11.07 -21.64 -16.22
CA GLU A 422 10.93 -21.97 -17.66
C GLU A 422 10.39 -20.81 -18.53
N GLU A 423 9.64 -19.89 -17.93
CA GLU A 423 9.32 -18.58 -18.50
C GLU A 423 9.99 -17.47 -17.66
N LYS A 424 11.14 -16.98 -18.11
CA LYS A 424 11.93 -15.99 -17.37
C LYS A 424 11.23 -14.63 -17.36
N GLN A 425 10.78 -14.16 -16.19
CA GLN A 425 10.20 -12.83 -16.01
C GLN A 425 11.16 -11.95 -15.21
N PHE A 426 11.51 -10.77 -15.72
CA PHE A 426 12.40 -9.80 -15.08
C PHE A 426 11.79 -8.41 -15.07
N VAL A 427 11.99 -7.68 -13.97
CA VAL A 427 11.63 -6.26 -13.84
C VAL A 427 12.93 -5.45 -13.81
N TYR A 428 13.14 -4.61 -14.82
CA TYR A 428 14.28 -3.71 -14.91
C TYR A 428 13.89 -2.28 -14.62
N VAL A 429 14.80 -1.59 -13.92
CA VAL A 429 14.51 -0.32 -13.28
C VAL A 429 15.70 0.66 -13.33
N ASP A 430 16.72 0.30 -14.08
CA ASP A 430 17.95 1.03 -14.36
C ASP A 430 18.51 0.57 -15.71
N SER A 431 19.63 1.14 -16.12
CA SER A 431 20.28 0.86 -17.41
C SER A 431 20.75 -0.59 -17.59
N ARG A 432 20.71 -1.47 -16.56
CA ARG A 432 21.05 -2.90 -16.72
C ARG A 432 20.15 -3.61 -17.73
N TYR A 433 18.92 -3.11 -17.96
CA TYR A 433 18.07 -3.62 -19.03
C TYR A 433 18.75 -3.56 -20.41
N GLU A 434 19.60 -2.55 -20.67
CA GLU A 434 20.19 -2.36 -21.99
C GLU A 434 21.13 -3.50 -22.34
N LYS A 435 21.88 -4.00 -21.35
CA LYS A 435 22.75 -5.15 -21.54
C LYS A 435 21.93 -6.37 -21.95
N VAL A 436 20.88 -6.69 -21.21
CA VAL A 436 20.04 -7.86 -21.49
C VAL A 436 19.23 -7.69 -22.78
N LEU A 437 18.73 -6.50 -23.05
CA LEU A 437 18.04 -6.18 -24.30
C LEU A 437 18.98 -6.33 -25.50
N ARG A 438 20.24 -5.90 -25.38
CA ARG A 438 21.26 -6.12 -26.40
C ARG A 438 21.54 -7.60 -26.61
N GLU A 439 21.63 -8.38 -25.54
CA GLU A 439 21.80 -9.83 -25.60
C GLU A 439 20.61 -10.50 -26.32
N ASP A 440 19.38 -10.14 -25.98
CA ASP A 440 18.17 -10.65 -26.65
C ASP A 440 18.12 -10.29 -28.14
N LEU A 441 18.66 -9.11 -28.51
CA LEU A 441 18.68 -8.61 -29.88
C LEU A 441 19.99 -8.94 -30.64
N ALA A 442 20.97 -9.60 -30.02
CA ALA A 442 22.31 -9.81 -30.59
C ALA A 442 22.37 -10.89 -31.71
N GLY A 443 21.24 -11.47 -32.10
CA GLY A 443 21.17 -12.54 -33.11
C GLY A 443 21.04 -12.03 -34.55
N GLU A 444 21.56 -12.80 -35.52
CA GLU A 444 21.53 -12.45 -36.96
C GLU A 444 20.15 -12.64 -37.62
N ARG A 445 19.20 -13.31 -36.93
CA ARG A 445 17.87 -13.66 -37.46
C ARG A 445 16.71 -13.32 -36.51
N GLN A 446 16.79 -12.16 -35.86
CA GLN A 446 15.74 -11.71 -34.95
C GLN A 446 14.50 -11.21 -35.74
N GLU A 447 13.32 -11.68 -35.35
CA GLU A 447 12.04 -11.08 -35.75
C GLU A 447 11.55 -10.17 -34.62
N CYS A 448 11.33 -8.89 -34.91
CA CYS A 448 10.86 -7.94 -33.91
C CYS A 448 9.51 -7.34 -34.28
N LEU A 449 8.60 -7.23 -33.29
CA LEU A 449 7.39 -6.42 -33.40
C LEU A 449 7.47 -5.27 -32.38
N LEU A 450 7.53 -4.05 -32.89
CA LEU A 450 7.49 -2.81 -32.12
C LEU A 450 6.07 -2.26 -32.09
N ILE A 451 5.47 -2.18 -30.91
CA ILE A 451 4.13 -1.63 -30.69
C ILE A 451 4.30 -0.34 -29.90
N LEU A 452 4.12 0.81 -30.55
CA LEU A 452 4.56 2.08 -29.99
C LEU A 452 3.39 3.07 -29.89
N PRO A 453 3.16 3.69 -28.70
CA PRO A 453 2.12 4.71 -28.55
C PRO A 453 2.44 6.01 -29.30
N TYR A 454 3.74 6.29 -29.48
CA TYR A 454 4.28 7.44 -30.19
C TYR A 454 5.65 7.08 -30.76
N VAL A 455 6.17 7.88 -31.70
CA VAL A 455 7.49 7.64 -32.29
C VAL A 455 8.35 8.89 -32.26
N HIS A 456 9.53 8.76 -31.65
CA HIS A 456 10.62 9.73 -31.81
C HIS A 456 11.52 9.29 -32.96
N GLN A 457 11.57 10.09 -34.03
CA GLN A 457 12.30 9.74 -35.25
C GLN A 457 13.76 9.36 -34.99
N THR A 458 14.50 10.22 -34.28
CA THR A 458 15.93 9.97 -33.98
C THR A 458 16.15 8.70 -33.17
N LYS A 459 15.30 8.46 -32.15
CA LYS A 459 15.42 7.28 -31.29
C LYS A 459 15.13 5.99 -32.02
N LEU A 460 14.04 5.96 -32.79
CA LEU A 460 13.71 4.80 -33.62
C LEU A 460 14.82 4.54 -34.64
N MET A 461 15.32 5.56 -35.33
CA MET A 461 16.42 5.38 -36.29
C MET A 461 17.71 4.89 -35.63
N ASN A 462 18.03 5.34 -34.42
CA ASN A 462 19.19 4.85 -33.68
C ASN A 462 19.00 3.38 -33.30
N PHE A 463 17.82 3.00 -32.79
CA PHE A 463 17.48 1.61 -32.50
C PHE A 463 17.61 0.72 -33.74
N LEU A 464 17.04 1.15 -34.88
CA LEU A 464 17.10 0.41 -36.15
C LEU A 464 18.53 0.26 -36.70
N LYS A 465 19.41 1.24 -36.46
CA LYS A 465 20.83 1.20 -36.89
C LYS A 465 21.67 0.31 -35.98
N GLU A 466 21.36 0.33 -34.69
CA GLU A 466 22.11 -0.35 -33.65
C GLU A 466 21.91 -1.87 -33.71
N PHE A 467 20.68 -2.33 -33.95
CA PHE A 467 20.34 -3.75 -33.97
C PHE A 467 20.19 -4.27 -35.40
N ARG A 468 20.96 -5.31 -35.75
CA ARG A 468 20.90 -5.97 -37.07
C ARG A 468 19.71 -6.94 -37.15
N ILE A 469 18.50 -6.40 -37.13
CA ILE A 469 17.26 -7.19 -37.11
C ILE A 469 16.88 -7.60 -38.54
N SER A 470 16.54 -8.87 -38.74
CA SER A 470 16.19 -9.43 -40.05
C SER A 470 14.82 -9.00 -40.57
N GLN A 471 13.82 -8.95 -39.69
CA GLN A 471 12.50 -8.40 -39.99
C GLN A 471 11.96 -7.61 -38.79
N ILE A 472 11.48 -6.41 -39.07
CA ILE A 472 10.85 -5.54 -38.08
C ILE A 472 9.45 -5.20 -38.54
N GLU A 473 8.46 -5.52 -37.72
CA GLU A 473 7.12 -4.97 -37.85
C GLU A 473 6.95 -3.85 -36.82
N ILE A 474 6.38 -2.73 -37.25
CA ILE A 474 6.11 -1.57 -36.41
C ILE A 474 4.61 -1.29 -36.46
N CYS A 475 3.93 -1.46 -35.33
CA CYS A 475 2.51 -1.21 -35.14
C CYS A 475 2.29 0.07 -34.33
N ILE A 476 1.56 1.03 -34.88
CA ILE A 476 1.40 2.37 -34.30
C ILE A 476 -0.07 2.81 -34.42
N PRO A 477 -0.62 3.60 -33.48
CA PRO A 477 -1.96 4.15 -33.63
C PRO A 477 -2.10 5.02 -34.89
N GLU A 478 -3.26 4.94 -35.55
CA GLU A 478 -3.57 5.77 -36.74
C GLU A 478 -3.50 7.29 -36.48
N THR A 479 -3.61 7.70 -35.20
CA THR A 479 -3.65 9.10 -34.76
C THR A 479 -2.28 9.77 -34.66
N VAL A 480 -1.17 9.06 -34.91
CA VAL A 480 0.18 9.61 -34.76
C VAL A 480 0.52 10.59 -35.88
N ALA A 481 1.02 11.78 -35.52
CA ALA A 481 1.32 12.88 -36.43
C ALA A 481 2.34 12.55 -37.54
N ASN A 482 3.25 11.60 -37.29
CA ASN A 482 4.38 11.28 -38.20
C ASN A 482 4.05 10.18 -39.22
N LYS A 483 2.78 9.97 -39.56
CA LYS A 483 2.31 8.86 -40.41
C LYS A 483 3.03 8.79 -41.77
N ALA A 484 3.15 9.92 -42.47
CA ALA A 484 3.80 9.98 -43.77
C ALA A 484 5.28 9.55 -43.73
N TRP A 485 6.00 9.94 -42.67
CA TRP A 485 7.39 9.53 -42.46
C TRP A 485 7.49 8.04 -42.12
N LEU A 486 6.57 7.50 -41.31
CA LEU A 486 6.53 6.07 -41.00
C LEU A 486 6.25 5.21 -42.23
N ASP A 487 5.36 5.67 -43.12
CA ASP A 487 5.09 4.99 -44.38
C ASP A 487 6.33 4.94 -45.29
N GLN A 488 7.19 5.96 -45.26
CA GLN A 488 8.45 5.98 -46.01
C GLN A 488 9.50 4.97 -45.49
N LEU A 489 9.37 4.51 -44.24
CA LEU A 489 10.29 3.49 -43.68
C LEU A 489 10.00 2.08 -44.22
N LYS A 490 8.84 1.87 -44.87
CA LYS A 490 8.46 0.56 -45.42
C LYS A 490 9.52 0.09 -46.42
N SER A 491 10.03 -1.11 -46.18
CA SER A 491 11.04 -1.75 -47.03
C SER A 491 10.86 -3.26 -46.97
N GLN A 492 11.68 -4.02 -47.70
CA GLN A 492 11.66 -5.49 -47.61
C GLN A 492 11.94 -6.01 -46.19
N LYS A 493 12.60 -5.21 -45.33
CA LYS A 493 12.94 -5.57 -43.94
C LYS A 493 12.04 -4.92 -42.89
N ILE A 494 11.34 -3.84 -43.22
CA ILE A 494 10.53 -3.07 -42.27
C ILE A 494 9.08 -3.01 -42.77
N LYS A 495 8.18 -3.61 -42.00
CA LYS A 495 6.74 -3.53 -42.19
C LYS A 495 6.18 -2.51 -41.20
N VAL A 496 5.33 -1.62 -41.69
CA VAL A 496 4.63 -0.64 -40.84
C VAL A 496 3.13 -0.85 -40.98
N SER A 497 2.45 -1.06 -39.86
CA SER A 497 1.00 -1.21 -39.75
C SER A 497 0.42 -0.15 -38.82
N PHE A 498 -0.83 0.24 -39.10
CA PHE A 498 -1.56 1.19 -38.27
C PHE A 498 -2.75 0.49 -37.64
N THR A 499 -3.04 0.83 -36.38
CA THR A 499 -4.19 0.28 -35.64
C THR A 499 -5.09 1.40 -35.13
N GLN A 500 -6.39 1.12 -35.06
CA GLN A 500 -7.37 1.99 -34.40
C GLN A 500 -7.36 1.79 -32.88
N SER A 501 -6.70 0.73 -32.40
CA SER A 501 -6.55 0.43 -30.98
C SER A 501 -5.67 1.47 -30.29
N LYS A 502 -6.06 1.85 -29.07
CA LYS A 502 -5.28 2.80 -28.26
C LYS A 502 -4.13 2.07 -27.60
N ILE A 503 -2.92 2.31 -28.08
CA ILE A 503 -1.69 1.84 -27.44
C ILE A 503 -1.32 2.84 -26.33
N VAL A 504 -1.16 2.35 -25.10
CA VAL A 504 -0.72 3.17 -23.95
C VAL A 504 0.74 2.92 -23.61
N THR A 505 1.17 1.65 -23.69
CA THR A 505 2.50 1.22 -23.26
C THR A 505 3.31 0.73 -24.46
N PRO A 506 4.59 1.14 -24.60
CA PRO A 506 5.47 0.54 -25.58
C PRO A 506 5.70 -0.95 -25.31
N ILE A 507 5.67 -1.74 -26.38
CA ILE A 507 5.96 -3.18 -26.34
C ILE A 507 6.96 -3.50 -27.46
N LEU A 508 7.98 -4.27 -27.14
CA LEU A 508 8.90 -4.87 -28.11
C LEU A 508 8.80 -6.39 -27.94
N LEU A 509 8.36 -7.08 -28.98
CA LEU A 509 8.39 -8.53 -29.03
C LEU A 509 9.62 -8.96 -29.82
N VAL A 510 10.32 -9.97 -29.33
CA VAL A 510 11.49 -10.58 -29.97
C VAL A 510 11.23 -12.07 -30.14
N ASN A 511 11.36 -12.56 -31.37
CA ASN A 511 11.16 -13.96 -31.78
C ASN A 511 9.86 -14.62 -31.28
N LYS A 512 8.80 -13.84 -31.08
CA LYS A 512 7.49 -14.32 -30.59
C LYS A 512 7.55 -15.08 -29.26
N THR A 513 8.63 -14.90 -28.49
CA THR A 513 8.87 -15.59 -27.22
C THR A 513 9.27 -14.63 -26.12
N ILE A 514 9.96 -13.54 -26.44
CA ILE A 514 10.37 -12.52 -25.48
C ILE A 514 9.51 -11.27 -25.68
N VAL A 515 9.00 -10.73 -24.58
CA VAL A 515 8.24 -9.49 -24.47
C VAL A 515 9.04 -8.52 -23.62
N TRP A 516 9.40 -7.39 -24.20
CA TRP A 516 9.77 -6.21 -23.46
C TRP A 516 8.53 -5.32 -23.37
N TYR A 517 8.05 -5.03 -22.17
CA TYR A 517 6.81 -4.30 -21.90
C TYR A 517 7.10 -3.14 -20.95
N GLY A 518 6.80 -1.91 -21.35
CA GLY A 518 7.01 -0.74 -20.49
C GLY A 518 7.74 0.40 -21.18
N ALA A 519 8.07 1.44 -20.41
CA ALA A 519 8.66 2.64 -20.96
C ALA A 519 10.14 2.42 -21.29
N MET A 520 10.47 2.24 -22.57
CA MET A 520 11.83 1.98 -23.05
C MET A 520 12.54 3.28 -23.47
N PRO A 521 13.55 3.77 -22.72
CA PRO A 521 14.30 4.98 -23.07
C PRO A 521 14.91 4.96 -24.47
N LEU A 522 15.27 3.78 -24.99
CA LEU A 522 15.79 3.61 -26.36
C LEU A 522 14.78 3.96 -27.45
N LEU A 523 13.48 3.94 -27.14
CA LEU A 523 12.40 4.17 -28.11
C LEU A 523 11.61 5.46 -27.82
N GLY A 524 11.77 6.07 -26.63
CA GLY A 524 11.03 7.27 -26.26
C GLY A 524 11.59 8.06 -25.08
N LYS A 525 11.05 9.25 -24.81
CA LYS A 525 11.35 9.98 -23.58
C LYS A 525 10.55 9.34 -22.44
N VAL A 526 11.21 9.07 -21.32
CA VAL A 526 10.62 8.35 -20.19
C VAL A 526 10.86 9.15 -18.91
N ASP A 527 9.79 9.48 -18.20
CA ASP A 527 9.86 10.21 -16.93
C ASP A 527 10.18 9.27 -15.75
N GLU A 528 9.62 8.04 -15.77
CA GLU A 528 9.93 6.96 -14.83
C GLU A 528 10.13 5.64 -15.57
N MET A 529 11.28 5.00 -15.34
CA MET A 529 11.65 3.79 -16.06
C MET A 529 11.13 2.54 -15.36
N THR A 530 10.08 1.95 -15.94
CA THR A 530 9.57 0.63 -15.58
C THR A 530 9.52 -0.24 -16.83
N ILE A 531 10.44 -1.21 -16.92
CA ILE A 531 10.54 -2.13 -18.04
C ILE A 531 10.42 -3.55 -17.50
N LEU A 532 9.48 -4.31 -18.06
CA LEU A 532 9.33 -5.74 -17.84
C LEU A 532 9.92 -6.48 -19.04
N ARG A 533 10.73 -7.50 -18.79
CA ARG A 533 11.07 -8.53 -19.78
C ARG A 533 10.35 -9.80 -19.36
N LEU A 534 9.59 -10.41 -20.26
CA LEU A 534 8.86 -11.64 -20.02
C LEU A 534 9.21 -12.61 -21.14
N GLU A 535 9.56 -13.83 -20.82
CA GLU A 535 9.83 -14.87 -21.81
C GLU A 535 8.68 -15.88 -21.78
N SER A 536 7.64 -15.64 -22.58
CA SER A 536 6.46 -16.51 -22.68
C SER A 536 5.76 -16.33 -24.02
N ALA A 537 5.65 -17.43 -24.78
CA ALA A 537 4.90 -17.45 -26.03
C ALA A 537 3.40 -17.16 -25.81
N SER A 538 2.85 -17.55 -24.65
CA SER A 538 1.45 -17.31 -24.32
C SER A 538 1.16 -15.82 -24.13
N ILE A 539 2.04 -15.11 -23.40
CA ILE A 539 1.92 -13.66 -23.19
C ILE A 539 2.11 -12.90 -24.51
N VAL A 540 3.06 -13.31 -25.35
CA VAL A 540 3.23 -12.74 -26.69
C VAL A 540 1.94 -12.89 -27.49
N SER A 541 1.35 -14.08 -27.52
CA SER A 541 0.11 -14.34 -28.25
C SER A 541 -1.03 -13.44 -27.76
N GLU A 542 -1.16 -13.28 -26.44
CA GLU A 542 -2.20 -12.43 -25.83
C GLU A 542 -2.01 -10.95 -26.16
N LEU A 543 -0.77 -10.44 -26.09
CA LEU A 543 -0.43 -9.05 -26.44
C LEU A 543 -0.67 -8.77 -27.94
N VAL A 544 -0.32 -9.72 -28.81
CA VAL A 544 -0.55 -9.60 -30.26
C VAL A 544 -2.04 -9.67 -30.60
N ALA A 545 -2.79 -10.52 -29.90
CA ALA A 545 -4.23 -10.63 -30.10
C ALA A 545 -4.91 -9.27 -29.89
N GLY A 546 -4.57 -8.55 -28.80
CA GLY A 546 -5.15 -7.23 -28.48
C GLY A 546 -4.94 -6.10 -29.50
N LEU A 547 -4.09 -6.33 -30.51
CA LEU A 547 -3.76 -5.35 -31.55
C LEU A 547 -4.45 -5.60 -32.89
N ARG A 548 -4.96 -6.81 -33.10
CA ARG A 548 -5.75 -7.21 -34.27
C ARG A 548 -7.23 -7.01 -33.97
#